data_AF-A0A9P8Q2D3-F1
#
_entry.id   AF-A0A9P8Q2D3-F1
#
_cell.length_a   1.000
_cell.length_b   1.000
_cell.length_c   1.000
_cell.angle_alpha   90.00
_cell.angle_beta   90.00
_cell.angle_gamma   90.00
#
_symmetry.space_group_name_H-M   'P 1'
#
loop_
_entity.id
_entity.type
_entity.pdbx_description
1 polymer ?
#
loop_
_entity_poly.entity_id
_entity_poly.type
_entity_poly.pdbx_seq_one_letter_code
_entity_poly.pdbx_strand_id
1 'polypeptide(L)' 'LGPNRWQLFDLLADPGEIHDLSEQKPDKLKELQDHWVEYVAETGLIECSPEMSSLAGGEDSKIYHRTKIPELD' A
#
# COMPACT_ATOMS: atom_id res chain seq x y z
N LEU A 1 -8.26 16.67 -2.55
CA LEU A 1 -8.07 15.39 -3.28
C LEU A 1 -6.61 15.33 -3.68
N GLY A 2 -5.91 14.26 -3.31
CA GLY A 2 -4.52 14.03 -3.72
C GLY A 2 -4.42 13.57 -5.19
N PRO A 3 -3.21 13.38 -5.72
CA PRO A 3 -2.99 13.10 -7.14
C PRO A 3 -3.33 11.66 -7.58
N ASN A 4 -3.77 10.79 -6.67
CA ASN A 4 -4.10 9.38 -6.92
C ASN A 4 -2.98 8.61 -7.65
N ARG A 5 -1.73 8.88 -7.26
CA ARG A 5 -0.54 8.19 -7.74
C ARG A 5 0.49 8.12 -6.62
N TRP A 6 1.44 7.20 -6.72
CA TRP A 6 2.59 7.17 -5.84
C TRP A 6 3.42 8.45 -5.96
N GLN A 7 3.87 8.95 -4.82
CA GLN A 7 4.77 10.10 -4.70
C GLN A 7 6.02 9.66 -3.93
N LEU A 8 7.15 10.30 -4.20
CA LEU A 8 8.42 9.98 -3.56
C LEU A 8 8.98 11.21 -2.85
N PHE A 9 9.34 11.08 -1.57
CA PHE A 9 9.90 12.17 -0.78
C PHE A 9 11.20 11.72 -0.10
N ASP A 10 12.16 12.64 0.02
CA ASP A 10 13.39 12.44 0.79
C ASP A 10 13.21 13.05 2.18
N LEU A 11 12.91 12.24 3.19
CA LEU A 11 12.57 12.73 4.53
C LEU A 11 13.74 13.44 5.24
N LEU A 12 14.99 13.20 4.84
CA LEU A 12 16.13 13.90 5.43
C LEU A 12 16.25 15.33 4.90
N ALA A 13 15.97 15.52 3.61
CA ALA A 13 16.04 16.83 2.95
C ALA A 13 14.70 17.59 2.97
N ASP A 14 13.58 16.87 3.02
CA ASP A 14 12.22 17.38 2.94
C ASP A 14 11.28 16.64 3.91
N PRO A 15 11.37 16.93 5.22
CA PRO A 15 10.50 16.32 6.23
C PRO A 15 9.01 16.67 6.07
N GLY A 16 8.70 17.71 5.30
CA GLY A 16 7.33 18.17 5.07
C GLY A 16 6.65 17.51 3.87
N GLU A 17 7.33 16.61 3.16
CA GLU A 17 6.79 15.89 1.99
C GLU A 17 6.20 16.84 0.94
N ILE A 18 6.92 17.92 0.65
CA ILE A 18 6.46 18.99 -0.24
C ILE A 18 6.89 18.71 -1.69
N HIS A 19 8.09 18.16 -1.88
CA HIS A 19 8.75 18.02 -3.18
C HIS A 19 8.69 16.59 -3.67
N ASP A 20 7.74 16.31 -4.56
CA ASP A 20 7.59 15.01 -5.20
C ASP A 20 8.77 14.72 -6.16
N LEU A 21 9.53 13.67 -5.85
CA LEU A 21 10.69 13.19 -6.61
C LEU A 21 10.35 11.99 -7.52
N SER A 22 9.08 11.59 -7.62
CA SER A 22 8.67 10.37 -8.34
C SER A 22 9.15 10.34 -9.80
N GLU A 23 9.05 11.45 -10.52
CA GLU A 23 9.51 11.56 -11.91
C GLU A 23 11.03 11.70 -12.03
N GLN A 24 11.70 12.25 -11.00
CA GLN A 24 13.14 12.51 -11.00
C GLN A 24 13.94 11.26 -10.60
N LYS A 25 13.37 10.38 -9.78
CA LYS A 25 14.00 9.15 -9.28
C LYS A 25 13.07 7.93 -9.48
N PRO A 26 12.70 7.59 -10.73
CA PRO A 26 11.75 6.51 -11.02
C PRO A 26 12.26 5.14 -10.55
N ASP A 27 13.56 4.89 -10.64
CA ASP A 27 14.15 3.61 -10.19
C ASP A 27 14.02 3.43 -8.68
N LYS A 28 14.23 4.50 -7.90
CA LYS A 28 14.06 4.46 -6.44
C LYS A 28 12.60 4.29 -6.06
N LEU A 29 11.69 4.94 -6.80
CA LEU A 29 10.26 4.74 -6.62
C LEU A 29 9.86 3.29 -6.92
N LYS A 30 10.45 2.65 -7.94
CA LYS A 30 10.21 1.24 -8.25
C LYS A 30 10.68 0.33 -7.12
N GLU A 31 11.90 0.54 -6.61
CA GLU A 31 12.44 -0.21 -5.47
C GLU A 31 11.50 -0.19 -4.26
N LEU A 32 10.97 0.98 -3.89
CA LEU A 32 10.04 1.12 -2.76
C LEU A 32 8.66 0.49 -3.03
N GLN A 33 8.20 0.50 -4.28
CA GLN A 33 6.98 -0.22 -4.67
C GLN A 33 7.16 -1.73 -4.58
N ASP A 34 8.33 -2.26 -4.94
CA ASP A 34 8.63 -3.69 -4.79
C ASP A 34 8.58 -4.09 -3.30
N HIS A 35 9.14 -3.26 -2.40
CA HIS A 35 9.00 -3.46 -0.95
C HIS A 35 7.56 -3.34 -0.43
N TRP A 36 6.75 -2.47 -1.02
CA TRP A 36 5.32 -2.41 -0.70
C TRP A 36 4.62 -3.73 -1.05
N VAL A 37 4.92 -4.32 -2.21
CA VAL A 37 4.37 -5.63 -2.61
C VAL A 37 4.77 -6.73 -1.63
N GLU A 38 6.03 -6.74 -1.18
CA GLU A 38 6.51 -7.67 -0.15
C GLU A 38 5.72 -7.50 1.15
N TYR A 39 5.57 -6.27 1.64
CA TYR A 39 4.81 -5.96 2.86
C TYR A 39 3.36 -6.43 2.78
N VAL A 40 2.68 -6.20 1.65
CA VAL A 40 1.30 -6.64 1.42
C VAL A 40 1.21 -8.17 1.51
N ALA A 41 2.15 -8.88 0.87
CA ALA A 41 2.19 -10.34 0.89
C ALA A 41 2.46 -10.89 2.30
N GLU A 42 3.40 -10.30 3.04
CA GLU A 42 3.79 -10.75 4.39
C GLU A 42 2.70 -10.51 5.43
N THR A 43 1.98 -9.39 5.34
CA THR A 43 0.97 -9.00 6.33
C THR A 43 -0.43 -9.48 5.99
N GLY A 44 -0.66 -9.93 4.75
CA GLY A 44 -1.99 -10.24 4.25
C GLY A 44 -2.87 -9.00 4.13
N LEU A 45 -2.28 -7.82 3.88
CA LEU A 45 -3.03 -6.59 3.68
C LEU A 45 -3.94 -6.73 2.46
N ILE A 46 -5.22 -6.42 2.62
CA ILE A 46 -6.19 -6.40 1.52
C ILE A 46 -6.59 -4.96 1.26
N GLU A 47 -6.42 -4.51 0.02
CA GLU A 47 -6.90 -3.20 -0.41
C GLU A 47 -8.43 -3.20 -0.44
N CYS A 48 -9.04 -2.26 0.28
CA CYS A 48 -10.48 -2.10 0.28
C CYS A 48 -10.89 -1.38 -1.00
N SER A 49 -11.18 -2.14 -2.05
CA SER A 49 -11.68 -1.56 -3.29
C SER A 49 -13.08 -0.97 -3.09
N PRO A 50 -13.51 0.01 -3.89
CA PRO A 50 -14.87 0.53 -3.84
C PRO A 50 -15.93 -0.58 -4.05
N GLU A 51 -15.63 -1.60 -4.86
CA GLU A 51 -16.51 -2.75 -5.00
C GLU A 51 -16.59 -3.59 -3.71
N MET A 52 -15.47 -3.81 -3.02
CA MET A 52 -15.44 -4.48 -1.70
C MET A 52 -16.14 -3.65 -0.63
N SER A 53 -15.99 -2.33 -0.67
CA SER A 53 -16.68 -1.41 0.23
C SER A 53 -18.21 -1.46 0.04
N SER A 54 -18.67 -1.59 -1.21
CA SER A 54 -20.10 -1.73 -1.52
C SER A 54 -20.67 -3.10 -1.11
N LEU A 55 -19.85 -4.15 -1.10
CA LEU A 55 -20.23 -5.51 -0.68
C LEU A 55 -20.21 -5.69 0.85
N ALA A 56 -19.45 -4.86 1.58
CA ALA A 56 -19.38 -4.86 3.04
C ALA A 56 -20.61 -4.22 3.73
N GLY A 57 -21.60 -3.77 2.96
CA GLY A 57 -22.88 -3.25 3.44
C GLY A 57 -23.82 -4.36 3.93
N GLY A 58 -23.49 -4.96 5.07
CA GLY A 58 -24.38 -5.85 5.82
C GLY A 58 -23.88 -5.95 7.25
N GLU A 59 -24.68 -5.47 8.20
CA GLU A 59 -24.40 -5.51 9.64
C GLU A 59 -23.97 -6.93 10.06
N ASP A 60 -22.88 -7.04 10.83
CA ASP A 60 -22.23 -8.28 11.31
C ASP A 60 -21.29 -9.05 10.36
N SER A 61 -20.34 -8.36 9.69
CA SER A 61 -19.18 -9.06 9.12
C SER A 61 -17.90 -8.75 9.88
N LYS A 62 -17.58 -9.61 10.87
CA LYS A 62 -16.23 -9.75 11.40
C LYS A 62 -15.33 -10.32 10.30
N ILE A 63 -14.87 -9.47 9.39
CA ILE A 63 -13.92 -9.88 8.35
C ILE A 63 -12.50 -9.84 8.95
N TYR A 64 -12.17 -10.87 9.73
CA TYR A 64 -10.78 -11.23 10.00
C TYR A 64 -10.38 -12.31 9.00
N HIS A 65 -10.04 -11.93 7.77
CA HIS A 65 -9.41 -12.87 6.84
C HIS A 65 -7.91 -12.91 7.10
N ARG A 66 -7.52 -13.68 8.12
CA ARG A 66 -6.15 -14.17 8.26
C ARG A 66 -5.89 -15.17 7.13
N THR A 67 -5.19 -14.76 6.10
CA THR A 67 -4.65 -15.70 5.11
C THR A 67 -3.61 -16.57 5.83
N LYS A 68 -3.81 -17.89 5.80
CA LYS A 68 -2.80 -18.86 6.22
C LYS A 68 -1.58 -18.65 5.33
N ILE A 69 -0.49 -18.14 5.88
CA ILE A 69 0.84 -18.31 5.29
C ILE A 69 1.11 -19.83 5.28
N PRO A 70 1.39 -20.47 4.14
CA PRO A 70 1.83 -21.86 4.14
C PRO A 70 3.16 -21.92 4.88
N GLU A 71 3.26 -22.78 5.89
CA GLU A 71 4.52 -23.05 6.59
C GLU A 71 5.59 -23.41 5.54
N LEU A 72 6.70 -22.66 5.53
CA LEU A 72 7.91 -23.10 4.83
C LEU A 72 8.46 -24.32 5.60
N ASP A 73 8.65 -25.42 4.88
CA ASP A 73 9.34 -26.63 5.35
C ASP A 73 10.78 -26.34 5.84
#